data_AF-A0AA37TIC8-F1
#
_entry.id   AF-A0AA37TIC8-F1
#
_cell.length_a   1.000
_cell.length_b   1.000
_cell.length_c   1.000
_cell.angle_alpha   90.00
_cell.angle_beta   90.00
_cell.angle_gamma   90.00
#
_symmetry.space_group_name_H-M   'P 1'
#
loop_
_entity.id
_entity.type
_entity.pdbx_description
1 polymer ?
#
loop_
_entity_poly.entity_id
_entity_poly.type
_entity_poly.pdbx_seq_one_letter_code
_entity_poly.pdbx_strand_id
1 'polypeptide(L)'
;MRPSDETNMMSRLVLVIAPVVLWSSGACAQTADVTACDTLLAARRIDAAGSGHQGPSEAGCRRIARREIGTVEQRAMIGGAPYECMTIAGAGRCLWIVP
;
A
#
# COMPACT_ATOMS: atom_id res chain seq x y z
N MET A 1 -0.38 -29.68 -57.23
CA MET A 1 -0.19 -28.29 -57.71
C MET A 1 -0.94 -27.34 -56.79
N ARG A 2 -0.25 -26.41 -56.11
CA ARG A 2 -0.84 -25.16 -55.59
C ARG A 2 -0.77 -24.10 -56.70
N PRO A 3 -1.75 -23.20 -56.74
CA PRO A 3 -1.53 -21.78 -56.38
C PRO A 3 -2.60 -21.34 -55.35
N SER A 4 -2.35 -20.61 -54.25
CA SER A 4 -1.66 -19.33 -53.98
C SER A 4 -2.31 -18.11 -54.64
N ASP A 5 -2.54 -17.08 -53.80
CA ASP A 5 -2.86 -15.67 -54.08
C ASP A 5 -4.28 -15.32 -54.59
N GLU A 6 -4.94 -14.21 -54.23
CA GLU A 6 -4.69 -13.06 -53.36
C GLU A 6 -5.92 -12.14 -53.58
N THR A 7 -6.60 -11.70 -52.51
CA THR A 7 -7.58 -10.56 -52.40
C THR A 7 -8.55 -10.87 -51.25
N ASN A 8 -8.14 -10.73 -49.99
CA ASN A 8 -8.04 -9.43 -49.33
C ASN A 8 -9.26 -8.54 -49.61
N MET A 9 -10.37 -8.80 -48.91
CA MET A 9 -11.35 -7.75 -48.65
C MET A 9 -11.78 -7.78 -47.18
N MET A 10 -10.84 -7.36 -46.33
CA MET A 10 -11.09 -6.13 -45.59
C MET A 10 -12.29 -6.16 -44.65
N SER A 11 -12.24 -7.02 -43.63
CA SER A 11 -13.08 -6.81 -42.45
C SER A 11 -12.56 -7.62 -41.29
N ARG A 12 -12.36 -6.97 -40.13
CA ARG A 12 -11.95 -7.51 -38.82
C ARG A 12 -10.47 -7.43 -38.44
N LEU A 13 -9.71 -6.52 -39.03
CA LEU A 13 -8.62 -5.86 -38.29
C LEU A 13 -9.06 -4.43 -38.00
N VAL A 14 -8.66 -3.90 -36.85
CA VAL A 14 -8.99 -2.58 -36.27
C VAL A 14 -10.19 -2.62 -35.30
N LEU A 15 -9.86 -2.81 -34.03
CA LEU A 15 -10.54 -2.34 -32.79
C LEU A 15 -9.86 -3.12 -31.65
N VAL A 16 -9.12 -2.59 -30.68
CA VAL A 16 -8.77 -1.25 -30.23
C VAL A 16 -7.49 -1.46 -29.42
N ILE A 17 -6.35 -0.92 -29.86
CA ILE A 17 -5.21 -0.70 -28.96
C ILE A 17 -5.51 0.67 -28.31
N ALA A 18 -6.14 0.67 -27.14
CA ALA A 18 -6.34 1.87 -26.33
C ALA A 18 -5.98 1.54 -24.87
N PRO A 19 -5.40 2.51 -24.16
CA PRO A 19 -4.16 2.30 -23.45
C PRO A 19 -4.40 1.81 -22.02
N VAL A 20 -3.53 0.92 -21.55
CA VAL A 20 -3.35 0.56 -20.14
C VAL A 20 -2.72 1.76 -19.41
N VAL A 21 -3.42 2.89 -19.35
CA VAL A 21 -2.92 4.12 -18.71
C VAL A 21 -4.08 4.84 -18.02
N LEU A 22 -4.84 4.12 -17.20
CA LEU A 22 -5.75 4.74 -16.22
C LEU A 22 -5.87 3.79 -15.04
N TRP A 23 -4.90 3.84 -14.13
CA TRP A 23 -5.07 3.60 -12.68
C TRP A 23 -3.81 4.11 -11.95
N SER A 24 -3.51 5.39 -12.15
CA SER A 24 -2.77 6.17 -11.17
C SER A 24 -3.81 6.94 -10.36
N SER A 25 -4.67 6.21 -9.64
CA SER A 25 -5.56 6.81 -8.66
C SER A 25 -4.68 7.54 -7.66
N GLY A 26 -4.81 8.87 -7.63
CA GLY A 26 -3.88 9.78 -7.00
C GLY A 26 -3.49 9.34 -5.59
N ALA A 27 -2.20 9.10 -5.40
CA ALA A 27 -1.60 9.22 -4.09
C ALA A 27 -1.73 10.70 -3.68
N CYS A 28 -2.88 11.05 -3.08
CA CYS A 28 -2.94 12.23 -2.23
C CYS A 28 -1.79 12.05 -1.24
N ALA A 29 -0.78 12.92 -1.32
CA ALA A 29 0.30 12.96 -0.35
C ALA A 29 -0.33 13.29 1.01
N GLN A 30 -0.71 12.25 1.75
CA GLN A 30 -1.21 12.33 3.11
C GLN A 30 -0.01 12.71 3.96
N THR A 31 0.24 14.02 4.09
CA THR A 31 1.26 14.60 4.95
C THR A 31 0.91 14.47 6.44
N ALA A 32 -0.16 13.74 6.78
CA ALA A 32 -0.48 13.40 8.15
C ALA A 32 0.53 12.37 8.69
N ASP A 33 1.03 12.61 9.90
CA ASP A 33 1.82 11.61 10.62
C ASP A 33 0.99 10.34 10.81
N VAL A 34 1.65 9.20 10.69
CA VAL A 34 1.06 7.89 10.96
C VAL A 34 1.42 7.44 12.37
N THR A 35 0.63 6.55 12.95
CA THR A 35 1.00 5.89 14.19
C THR A 35 1.77 4.62 13.87
N ALA A 36 2.96 4.45 14.45
CA ALA A 36 3.79 3.28 14.31
C ALA A 36 4.14 2.71 15.69
N CYS A 37 4.15 1.39 15.81
CA CYS A 37 4.36 0.69 17.06
C CYS A 37 5.51 -0.32 16.97
N ASP A 38 6.21 -0.54 18.08
CA ASP A 38 7.28 -1.55 18.19
C ASP A 38 6.78 -2.98 17.96
N THR A 39 5.50 -3.25 18.28
CA THR A 39 4.91 -4.57 18.10
C THR A 39 3.60 -4.51 17.31
N LEU A 40 3.34 -5.58 16.57
CA LEU A 40 2.11 -5.78 15.83
C LEU A 40 0.87 -5.75 16.74
N LEU A 41 1.00 -6.29 17.96
CA LEU A 41 -0.10 -6.37 18.91
C LEU A 41 -0.50 -4.97 19.44
N ALA A 42 0.49 -4.09 19.66
CA ALA A 42 0.24 -2.71 20.03
C ALA A 42 -0.41 -1.94 18.87
N ALA A 43 0.06 -2.13 17.63
CA ALA A 43 -0.59 -1.54 16.45
C ALA A 43 -2.07 -1.95 16.34
N ARG A 44 -2.39 -3.23 16.58
CA ARG A 44 -3.77 -3.73 16.59
C ARG A 44 -4.64 -3.07 17.67
N ARG A 45 -4.09 -2.84 18.87
CA ARG A 45 -4.85 -2.22 19.97
C ARG A 45 -5.18 -0.77 19.65
N ILE A 46 -4.24 -0.02 19.10
CA ILE A 46 -4.48 1.35 18.65
C ILE A 46 -5.55 1.38 17.55
N ASP A 47 -5.42 0.52 16.53
CA ASP A 47 -6.42 0.37 15.47
C ASP A 47 -7.83 0.10 16.04
N ALA A 48 -7.93 -0.89 16.93
CA ALA A 48 -9.19 -1.25 17.58
C ALA A 48 -9.78 -0.15 18.49
N ALA A 49 -8.94 0.72 19.05
CA ALA A 49 -9.39 1.84 19.90
C ALA A 49 -9.99 3.00 19.08
N GLY A 50 -9.68 3.08 17.78
CA GLY A 50 -10.21 4.08 16.86
C GLY A 50 -9.64 5.49 17.04
N SER A 51 -9.94 6.36 16.08
CA SER A 51 -9.40 7.72 15.91
C SER A 51 -9.74 8.73 17.02
N GLY A 52 -10.51 8.32 18.04
CA GLY A 52 -10.80 9.12 19.23
C GLY A 52 -9.88 8.85 20.41
N HIS A 53 -9.03 7.82 20.34
CA HIS A 53 -8.13 7.46 21.44
C HIS A 53 -6.87 8.33 21.42
N GLN A 54 -6.98 9.57 21.90
CA GLN A 54 -5.84 10.38 22.38
C GLN A 54 -5.33 9.86 23.74
N GLY A 55 -5.40 8.55 23.96
CA GLY A 55 -4.91 7.92 25.17
C GLY A 55 -3.39 8.02 25.27
N PRO A 56 -2.85 7.93 26.49
CA PRO A 56 -1.41 8.04 26.73
C PRO A 56 -0.70 7.07 25.79
N SER A 57 0.30 7.59 25.06
CA SER A 57 1.15 6.84 24.12
C SER A 57 1.27 5.40 24.59
N GLU A 58 0.59 4.45 23.92
CA GLU A 58 0.72 3.05 24.28
C GLU A 58 2.21 2.73 24.25
N ALA A 59 2.72 2.06 25.28
CA ALA A 59 4.16 1.85 25.40
C ALA A 59 4.70 1.22 24.11
N GLY A 60 5.59 1.94 23.42
CA GLY A 60 6.17 1.53 22.14
C GLY A 60 5.43 2.00 20.89
N CYS A 61 4.35 2.80 21.00
CA CYS A 61 3.68 3.46 19.87
C CYS A 61 3.98 4.96 19.84
N ARG A 62 4.26 5.48 18.64
CA ARG A 62 4.57 6.90 18.41
C ARG A 62 4.05 7.38 17.05
N ARG A 63 3.83 8.69 16.96
CA ARG A 63 3.54 9.37 15.68
C ARG A 63 4.83 9.58 14.91
N ILE A 64 4.82 9.25 13.63
CA ILE A 64 5.99 9.36 12.75
C ILE A 64 5.57 10.09 11.48
N ALA A 65 6.40 11.05 11.05
CA ALA A 65 6.16 11.75 9.81
C ALA A 65 6.26 10.76 8.64
N ARG A 66 5.29 10.77 7.72
CA ARG A 66 5.25 9.82 6.60
C ARG A 66 6.52 9.80 5.74
N ARG A 67 7.25 10.92 5.69
CA ARG A 67 8.54 11.04 4.99
C ARG A 67 9.68 10.19 5.60
N GLU A 68 9.54 9.75 6.84
CA GLU A 68 10.52 8.91 7.54
C GLU A 68 10.28 7.41 7.31
N ILE A 69 9.14 7.06 6.69
CA ILE A 69 8.76 5.69 6.37
C ILE A 69 9.43 5.26 5.07
N GLY A 70 10.16 4.16 5.12
CA GLY A 70 10.78 3.52 3.98
C GLY A 70 9.97 2.34 3.46
N THR A 71 10.67 1.28 3.10
CA THR A 71 10.10 0.06 2.51
C THR A 71 9.44 -0.83 3.56
N VAL A 72 8.48 -1.65 3.11
CA VAL A 72 7.91 -2.75 3.89
C VAL A 72 8.97 -3.85 4.04
N GLU A 73 9.25 -4.26 5.27
CA GLU A 73 10.06 -5.44 5.57
C GLU A 73 9.19 -6.68 5.81
N GLN A 74 8.05 -6.51 6.47
CA GLN A 74 7.16 -7.61 6.86
C GLN A 74 5.69 -7.23 6.73
N ARG A 75 4.86 -8.24 6.51
CA ARG A 75 3.40 -8.13 6.49
C ARG A 75 2.78 -9.18 7.38
N ALA A 76 1.74 -8.81 8.09
CA ALA A 76 0.98 -9.72 8.94
C ALA A 76 -0.52 -9.44 8.83
N MET A 77 -1.32 -10.46 9.13
CA MET A 77 -2.77 -10.36 9.18
C MET A 77 -3.25 -10.61 10.61
N ILE A 78 -4.03 -9.70 11.17
CA ILE A 78 -4.73 -9.92 12.45
C ILE A 78 -6.20 -9.57 12.28
N GLY A 79 -7.08 -10.52 12.58
CA GLY A 79 -8.53 -10.31 12.49
C GLY A 79 -9.01 -9.84 11.12
N GLY A 80 -8.31 -10.24 10.04
CA GLY A 80 -8.62 -9.82 8.66
C GLY A 80 -8.04 -8.46 8.22
N ALA A 81 -7.35 -7.73 9.10
CA ALA A 81 -6.70 -6.48 8.76
C ALA A 81 -5.21 -6.68 8.43
N PRO A 82 -4.71 -6.08 7.33
CA PRO A 82 -3.29 -6.13 6.97
C PRO A 82 -2.49 -5.10 7.78
N TYR A 83 -1.39 -5.56 8.37
CA TYR A 83 -0.42 -4.70 9.05
C TYR A 83 0.93 -4.83 8.36
N GLU A 84 1.65 -3.71 8.26
CA GLU A 84 2.95 -3.64 7.61
C GLU A 84 4.01 -3.17 8.60
N CYS A 85 5.10 -3.92 8.69
CA CYS A 85 6.32 -3.47 9.39
C CYS A 85 7.19 -2.75 8.37
N MET A 86 7.39 -1.45 8.57
CA MET A 86 8.11 -0.60 7.62
C MET A 86 9.40 -0.06 8.23
N THR A 87 10.44 0.09 7.42
CA THR A 87 11.69 0.74 7.85
C THR A 87 11.43 2.18 8.25
N ILE A 88 12.01 2.61 9.37
CA ILE A 88 11.95 4.00 9.83
C ILE A 88 13.38 4.52 10.00
N ALA A 89 13.67 5.70 9.45
CA ALA A 89 14.97 6.34 9.58
C ALA A 89 15.42 6.42 11.05
N GLY A 90 16.60 5.88 11.37
CA GLY A 90 17.19 5.95 12.71
C GLY A 90 16.58 5.00 13.76
N ALA A 91 15.60 4.16 13.42
CA ALA A 91 14.96 3.26 14.40
C ALA A 91 15.72 1.95 14.65
N GLY A 92 16.60 1.52 13.73
CA GLY A 92 17.37 0.27 13.82
C GLY A 92 16.55 -1.02 13.68
N ARG A 93 15.23 -0.92 13.56
CA ARG A 93 14.26 -2.00 13.32
C ARG A 93 13.04 -1.43 12.60
N CYS A 94 12.31 -2.27 11.86
CA CYS A 94 11.02 -1.85 11.32
C CYS A 94 9.99 -1.61 12.44
N LEU A 95 9.01 -0.75 12.18
CA LEU A 95 7.89 -0.51 13.07
C LEU A 95 6.58 -0.85 12.37
N TRP A 96 5.62 -1.36 13.13
CA TRP A 96 4.30 -1.76 12.65
C TRP A 96 3.40 -0.54 12.50
N ILE A 97 2.97 -0.27 11.28
CA ILE A 97 2.09 0.87 10.97
C ILE A 97 0.65 0.49 11.30
N VAL A 98 -0.03 1.38 12.02
CA VAL A 98 -1.48 1.31 12.23
C VAL A 98 -2.16 1.62 10.88
N PRO A 99 -3.03 0.73 10.37
CA PRO A 99 -3.70 0.90 9.06
C PRO A 99 -4.51 2.19 8.92
#